data_AF-A0A228HS26-F1
#
_entry.id   AF-A0A228HS26-F1
#
_cell.length_a   1.000
_cell.length_b   1.000
_cell.length_c   1.000
_cell.angle_alpha   90.00
_cell.angle_beta   90.00
_cell.angle_gamma   90.00
#
_symmetry.space_group_name_H-M   'P 1'
#
loop_
_entity.id
_entity.type
_entity.pdbx_description
1 polymer ?
#
loop_
_entity_poly.entity_id
_entity_poly.type
_entity_poly.pdbx_seq_one_letter_code
_entity_poly.pdbx_strand_id
1 'polypeptide(L)'
;MSVRPVVICALALAAPGAFAQPLPPGQQPPAQMALANPASVNCEKLGGRHVIRNLSSGQVGMCLFKDGRVCEEWALYRDDRCVGGVAPKRVAN
;
A
#
# COMPACT_ATOMS: atom_id res chain seq x y z
N MET A 1 15.67 -40.82 -59.08
CA MET A 1 14.52 -39.94 -58.79
C MET A 1 14.48 -39.75 -57.29
N SER A 2 15.04 -38.64 -56.78
CA SER A 2 15.15 -38.37 -55.35
C SER A 2 14.01 -37.47 -54.91
N VAL A 3 13.10 -37.98 -54.07
CA VAL A 3 12.12 -37.16 -53.35
C VAL A 3 12.63 -36.97 -51.93
N ARG A 4 13.09 -35.75 -51.61
CA ARG A 4 13.48 -35.36 -50.25
C ARG A 4 12.19 -35.02 -49.49
N PRO A 5 11.90 -35.64 -48.33
CA PRO A 5 10.75 -35.24 -47.55
C PRO A 5 11.09 -33.90 -46.91
N VAL A 6 10.45 -32.83 -47.36
CA VAL A 6 10.51 -31.55 -46.67
C VAL A 6 9.61 -31.68 -45.44
N VAL A 7 10.21 -32.02 -44.30
CA VAL A 7 9.58 -31.87 -42.99
C VAL A 7 9.44 -30.37 -42.72
N ILE A 8 8.28 -29.80 -43.02
CA ILE A 8 7.94 -28.43 -42.59
C ILE A 8 7.32 -28.53 -41.20
N CYS A 9 8.17 -28.48 -40.18
CA CYS A 9 7.78 -28.10 -38.83
C CYS A 9 7.44 -26.61 -38.83
N ALA A 10 6.19 -26.26 -39.16
CA ALA A 10 5.68 -24.93 -38.88
C ALA A 10 5.24 -24.88 -37.42
N LEU A 11 6.17 -24.44 -36.57
CA LEU A 11 5.95 -24.07 -35.18
C LEU A 11 4.77 -23.08 -35.10
N ALA A 12 3.62 -23.56 -34.63
CA ALA A 12 2.53 -22.69 -34.20
C ALA A 12 3.00 -21.96 -32.94
N LEU A 13 3.43 -20.71 -33.11
CA LEU A 13 3.61 -19.74 -32.01
C LEU A 13 2.23 -19.41 -31.44
N ALA A 14 1.69 -20.30 -30.62
CA ALA A 14 0.60 -19.98 -29.71
C ALA A 14 1.18 -19.12 -28.60
N ALA A 15 1.15 -17.80 -28.76
CA ALA A 15 1.34 -16.88 -27.66
C ALA A 15 0.04 -16.93 -26.81
N PRO A 16 0.06 -17.42 -25.55
CA PRO A 16 -1.06 -17.19 -24.66
C PRO A 16 -1.04 -15.72 -24.27
N GLY A 17 -1.71 -14.90 -25.07
CA GLY A 17 -2.19 -13.60 -24.61
C GLY A 17 -3.18 -13.87 -23.49
N ALA A 18 -2.75 -13.65 -22.24
CA ALA A 18 -3.63 -13.62 -21.09
C ALA A 18 -4.55 -12.40 -21.23
N PHE A 19 -5.60 -12.52 -22.04
CA PHE A 19 -6.70 -11.58 -22.06
C PHE A 19 -7.37 -11.64 -20.69
N ALA A 20 -7.25 -10.57 -19.91
CA ALA A 20 -8.01 -10.39 -18.69
C ALA A 20 -9.51 -10.38 -19.07
N GLN A 21 -10.18 -11.52 -18.86
CA GLN A 21 -11.63 -11.62 -19.03
C GLN A 21 -12.30 -10.81 -17.89
N PRO A 22 -13.34 -10.02 -18.18
CA PRO A 22 -14.16 -9.40 -17.13
C PRO A 22 -14.72 -10.47 -16.20
N LEU A 23 -14.63 -10.23 -14.89
CA LEU A 23 -15.23 -11.13 -13.89
C LEU A 23 -16.75 -11.21 -14.13
N PRO A 24 -17.37 -12.40 -14.00
CA PRO A 24 -18.82 -12.54 -14.07
C PRO A 24 -19.53 -11.58 -13.08
N PRO A 25 -20.69 -11.02 -13.45
CA PRO A 25 -21.47 -10.20 -12.53
C PRO A 25 -21.75 -10.95 -11.22
N GLY A 26 -21.36 -10.38 -10.09
CA GLY A 26 -21.51 -10.99 -8.76
C GLY A 26 -20.24 -11.63 -8.19
N GLN A 27 -19.15 -11.69 -8.94
CA GLN A 27 -17.85 -12.16 -8.44
C GLN A 27 -16.95 -10.97 -8.09
N GLN A 28 -17.15 -10.39 -6.91
CA GLN A 28 -16.19 -9.44 -6.36
C GLN A 28 -14.88 -10.20 -6.08
N PRO A 29 -13.70 -9.64 -6.46
CA PRO A 29 -12.43 -10.19 -6.03
C PRO A 29 -12.48 -10.39 -4.51
N PRO A 30 -11.89 -11.47 -3.97
CA PRO A 30 -11.81 -11.64 -2.52
C PRO A 30 -11.23 -10.35 -1.94
N ALA A 31 -11.90 -9.82 -0.91
CA ALA A 31 -11.41 -8.63 -0.21
C ALA A 31 -9.99 -8.94 0.24
N GLN A 32 -9.01 -8.33 -0.41
CA GLN A 32 -7.62 -8.45 -0.01
C GLN A 32 -7.55 -7.80 1.37
N MET A 33 -7.43 -8.60 2.42
CA MET A 33 -7.11 -8.11 3.76
C MET A 33 -5.79 -7.36 3.64
N ALA A 34 -5.87 -6.03 3.58
CA ALA A 34 -4.69 -5.19 3.64
C ALA A 34 -4.00 -5.46 4.98
N LEU A 35 -2.74 -5.89 4.92
CA LEU A 35 -1.93 -6.03 6.12
C LEU A 35 -1.85 -4.65 6.79
N ALA A 36 -2.16 -4.59 8.08
CA ALA A 36 -2.11 -3.34 8.83
C ALA A 36 -0.69 -2.76 8.80
N ASN A 37 -0.57 -1.44 8.66
CA ASN A 37 0.73 -0.76 8.74
C ASN A 37 1.29 -0.91 10.17
N PRO A 38 2.48 -1.50 10.35
CA PRO A 38 3.06 -1.71 11.68
C PRO A 38 3.28 -0.39 12.45
N ALA A 39 3.62 0.70 11.76
CA ALA A 39 3.80 2.01 12.38
C ALA A 39 2.47 2.57 12.92
N SER A 40 1.39 2.42 12.15
CA SER A 40 0.05 2.83 12.57
C SER A 40 -0.46 2.00 13.76
N VAL A 41 -0.22 0.69 13.74
CA VAL A 41 -0.54 -0.20 14.88
C VAL A 41 0.27 0.16 16.12
N ASN A 42 1.54 0.51 15.96
CA ASN A 42 2.37 0.96 17.08
C ASN A 42 1.85 2.27 17.69
N CYS A 43 1.45 3.23 16.86
CA CYS A 43 0.84 4.47 17.31
C CYS A 43 -0.39 4.22 18.20
N GLU A 44 -1.29 3.33 17.77
CA GLU A 44 -2.50 2.97 18.54
C GLU A 44 -2.16 2.25 19.84
N LYS A 45 -1.16 1.34 19.83
CA LYS A 45 -0.66 0.66 21.04
C LYS A 45 -0.09 1.64 22.08
N LEU A 46 0.53 2.73 21.63
CA LEU A 46 1.04 3.80 22.49
C LEU A 46 -0.07 4.76 22.99
N GLY A 47 -1.34 4.49 22.63
CA GLY A 47 -2.49 5.30 23.03
C GLY A 47 -2.68 6.55 22.17
N GLY A 48 -1.99 6.64 21.04
CA GLY A 48 -2.19 7.67 20.03
C GLY A 48 -3.27 7.32 19.01
N ARG A 49 -3.61 8.29 18.17
CA ARG A 49 -4.47 8.12 17.00
C ARG A 49 -3.63 8.32 15.74
N HIS A 50 -3.60 7.31 14.87
CA HIS A 50 -3.00 7.43 13.55
C HIS A 50 -3.83 8.36 12.66
N VAL A 51 -3.16 9.28 11.96
CA VAL A 51 -3.74 10.14 10.93
C VAL A 51 -2.77 10.31 9.78
N ILE A 52 -3.31 10.45 8.57
CA ILE A 52 -2.50 10.82 7.41
C ILE A 52 -2.53 12.34 7.24
N ARG A 53 -1.39 12.92 6.88
CA ARG A 53 -1.23 14.32 6.48
C ARG A 53 -0.73 14.38 5.05
N ASN A 54 -1.39 15.20 4.25
CA ASN A 54 -0.94 15.52 2.90
C ASN A 54 0.09 16.67 2.99
N LEU A 55 1.26 16.44 2.43
CA LEU A 55 2.33 17.41 2.21
C LEU A 55 2.52 17.60 0.70
N SER A 56 3.20 18.67 0.30
CA SER A 56 3.61 18.86 -1.10
C SER A 56 4.51 17.72 -1.61
N SER A 57 5.27 17.08 -0.71
CA SER A 57 6.14 15.94 -0.99
C SER A 57 5.43 14.58 -0.95
N GLY A 58 4.14 14.53 -0.62
CA GLY A 58 3.38 13.29 -0.51
C GLY A 58 2.61 13.15 0.82
N GLN A 59 2.19 11.92 1.13
CA GLN A 59 1.47 11.62 2.36
C GLN A 59 2.42 11.15 3.46
N VAL A 60 2.21 11.64 4.68
CA VAL A 60 2.94 11.21 5.87
C VAL A 60 1.97 10.73 6.95
N GLY A 61 2.30 9.61 7.59
CA GLY A 61 1.57 9.10 8.74
C GLY A 61 2.03 9.81 10.01
N MET A 62 1.08 10.33 10.79
CA MET A 62 1.33 10.99 12.06
C MET A 62 0.55 10.30 13.18
N CYS A 63 1.14 10.24 14.35
CA CYS A 63 0.57 9.74 15.58
C CYS A 63 0.20 10.91 16.50
N LEU A 64 -1.09 11.08 16.79
CA LEU A 64 -1.60 12.14 17.65
C LEU A 64 -1.88 11.60 19.05
N PHE A 65 -1.22 12.18 20.05
CA PHE A 65 -1.43 11.83 21.44
C PHE A 65 -2.43 12.77 22.12
N LYS A 66 -3.07 12.28 23.19
CA LYS A 66 -4.03 13.07 23.99
C LYS A 66 -3.39 14.27 24.69
N ASP A 67 -2.09 14.21 24.92
CA ASP A 67 -1.28 15.30 25.49
C ASP A 67 -0.97 16.42 24.47
N GLY A 68 -1.38 16.26 23.21
CA GLY A 68 -1.15 17.22 22.13
C GLY A 68 0.14 17.01 21.34
N ARG A 69 0.96 15.99 21.69
CA ARG A 69 2.12 15.61 20.88
C ARG A 69 1.67 15.03 19.54
N VAL A 70 2.41 15.38 18.49
CA VAL A 70 2.22 14.83 17.15
C VAL A 70 3.55 14.32 16.65
N CYS A 71 3.68 13.00 16.54
CA CYS A 71 4.92 12.34 16.14
C CYS A 71 4.74 11.66 14.80
N GLU A 72 5.70 11.74 13.89
CA GLU A 72 5.72 10.96 12.66
C GLU A 72 5.78 9.47 13.01
N GLU A 73 4.92 8.67 12.39
CA GLU A 73 4.67 7.29 12.84
C GLU A 73 5.88 6.37 12.63
N TRP A 74 6.66 6.57 11.56
CA TRP A 74 7.80 5.72 11.26
C TRP A 74 9.02 6.01 12.13
N ALA A 75 9.27 7.28 12.44
CA ALA A 75 10.30 7.70 13.39
C ALA A 75 9.97 7.19 14.79
N LEU A 76 8.70 7.22 15.17
CA LEU A 76 8.26 6.66 16.45
C LEU A 76 8.41 5.14 16.47
N TYR A 77 8.08 4.44 15.37
CA TYR A 77 8.17 2.98 15.30
C TYR A 77 9.61 2.44 15.24
N ARG A 78 10.52 3.12 14.53
CA ARG A 78 11.90 2.64 14.32
C ARG A 78 12.88 3.12 15.36
N ASP A 79 12.73 4.38 15.78
CA ASP A 79 13.73 5.06 16.60
C ASP A 79 13.22 5.39 18.01
N ASP A 80 11.95 5.09 18.32
CA ASP A 80 11.24 5.55 19.53
C ASP A 80 11.33 7.08 19.71
N ARG A 81 11.52 7.81 18.60
CA ARG A 81 11.68 9.27 18.59
C ARG A 81 10.44 9.94 18.06
N CYS A 82 9.94 10.90 18.83
CA CYS A 82 8.88 11.79 18.36
C CYS A 82 9.47 12.84 17.41
N VAL A 83 9.34 12.61 16.10
CA VAL A 83 9.70 13.60 15.08
C VAL A 83 8.44 14.27 14.57
N GLY A 84 8.22 15.50 15.01
CA GLY A 84 6.98 16.23 14.73
C GLY A 84 6.70 17.20 15.87
N GLY A 85 6.24 18.39 15.53
CA GLY A 85 6.01 19.44 16.52
C GLY A 85 4.85 19.11 17.46
N VAL A 86 4.72 19.90 18.51
CA VAL A 86 3.46 20.02 19.26
C VAL A 86 2.39 20.50 18.28
N ALA A 87 1.22 19.87 18.23
CA ALA A 87 0.11 20.43 17.45
C ALA A 87 -0.12 21.87 17.92
N PRO A 88 -0.25 22.87 17.02
CA PRO A 88 -0.79 24.14 17.46
C PRO A 88 -2.14 23.84 18.13
N LYS A 89 -2.31 24.23 19.40
CA LYS A 89 -3.63 24.24 20.04
C LYS A 89 -4.57 24.89 19.04
N ARG A 90 -5.56 24.15 18.53
CA ARG A 90 -6.65 24.80 17.80
C ARG A 90 -7.22 25.83 18.76
N VAL A 91 -6.99 27.11 18.49
CA VAL A 91 -7.71 28.19 19.14
C VAL A 91 -9.15 27.99 18.70
N ALA A 92 -9.98 27.47 19.60
CA ALA A 92 -11.41 27.51 19.44
C ALA A 92 -11.79 28.99 19.50
N ASN A 93 -12.36 29.49 18.40
CA ASN A 93 -13.11 30.74 18.38
C ASN A 93 -14.53 30.45 18.84
#